data_AF-A0A372GHH1-F1
#
_entry.id   AF-A0A372GHH1-F1
#
_cell.length_a   1.000
_cell.length_b   1.000
_cell.length_c   1.000
_cell.angle_alpha   90.00
_cell.angle_beta   90.00
_cell.angle_gamma   90.00
#
_symmetry.space_group_name_H-M   'P 1'
#
loop_
_entity.id
_entity.type
_entity.pdbx_description
1 polymer ?
#
loop_
_entity_poly.entity_id
_entity_poly.type
_entity_poly.pdbx_seq_one_letter_code
_entity_poly.pdbx_strand_id
1 'polypeptide(L)'
;MLTLCLVTGCGSSGSPSSGELAPSGTLNDAPAAAPATAPPSGVPPKQLYQTVLKRYRAYQDAYRKAYEHNDPTELAAVAVDPLLAEITRDIEATKAKGHVWRFTNTFNPRVYARSTDSTKVYVIDCVRTLAGYRFSTTTGERIDGGPGGAFVHRTTLQYGDGTWKAAATVRDKPC
;
A
#
# COMPACT_ATOMS: atom_id res chain seq x y z
N MET A 1 25.81 -41.27 58.39
CA MET A 1 26.43 -41.11 57.06
C MET A 1 25.53 -40.17 56.26
N LEU A 2 25.69 -38.85 56.30
CA LEU A 2 26.76 -38.02 55.71
C LEU A 2 26.97 -38.35 54.22
N THR A 3 26.54 -37.45 53.31
CA THR A 3 27.37 -36.82 52.25
C THR A 3 26.56 -35.74 51.53
N LEU A 4 27.21 -34.58 51.39
CA LEU A 4 26.82 -33.33 50.74
C LEU A 4 27.51 -33.24 49.35
N CYS A 5 27.20 -32.18 48.56
CA CYS A 5 27.95 -31.61 47.41
C CYS A 5 27.59 -32.06 45.98
N LEU A 6 27.71 -31.28 44.89
CA LEU A 6 27.88 -29.84 44.55
C LEU A 6 27.74 -29.71 43.00
N VAL A 7 27.10 -28.63 42.52
CA VAL A 7 27.26 -27.75 41.31
C VAL A 7 27.80 -28.24 39.93
N THR A 8 27.34 -27.51 38.88
CA THR A 8 27.89 -27.21 37.52
C THR A 8 27.71 -28.29 36.44
N GLY A 9 27.41 -28.02 35.16
CA GLY A 9 27.26 -26.80 34.34
C GLY A 9 27.21 -27.19 32.83
N CYS A 10 26.81 -26.25 31.96
CA CYS A 10 26.85 -26.26 30.48
C CYS A 10 25.99 -27.34 29.75
N GLY A 11 25.41 -27.12 28.57
CA GLY A 11 25.55 -26.03 27.61
C GLY A 11 24.62 -26.31 26.43
N SER A 12 24.40 -25.25 25.66
CA SER A 12 23.58 -25.12 24.45
C SER A 12 23.51 -26.35 23.55
N SER A 13 22.31 -26.69 23.10
CA SER A 13 22.08 -27.42 21.85
C SER A 13 22.38 -26.51 20.66
N GLY A 14 23.66 -26.14 20.52
CA GLY A 14 24.18 -25.55 19.29
C GLY A 14 24.45 -26.69 18.32
N SER A 15 23.68 -26.78 17.25
CA SER A 15 24.04 -27.61 16.10
C SER A 15 25.45 -27.21 15.65
N PRO A 16 26.37 -28.17 15.43
CA PRO A 16 27.71 -27.85 14.98
C PRO A 16 27.61 -27.28 13.57
N SER A 17 27.96 -25.99 13.45
CA SER A 17 28.44 -25.44 12.18
C SER A 17 29.74 -26.17 11.87
N SER A 18 29.68 -27.12 10.93
CA SER A 18 30.88 -27.62 10.27
C SER A 18 31.48 -26.44 9.50
N GLY A 19 32.44 -25.77 10.12
CA GLY A 19 33.30 -24.79 9.46
C GLY A 19 34.18 -25.50 8.44
N GLU A 20 33.58 -25.88 7.33
CA GLU A 20 34.29 -26.37 6.16
C GLU A 20 34.39 -25.21 5.18
N LEU A 21 35.62 -24.72 4.98
CA LEU A 21 35.92 -23.74 3.94
C LEU A 21 35.78 -24.45 2.60
N ALA A 22 34.62 -24.31 1.97
CA ALA A 22 34.38 -24.73 0.60
C ALA A 22 34.88 -23.63 -0.36
N PRO A 23 36.04 -23.80 -1.04
CA PRO A 23 36.61 -22.75 -1.90
C PRO A 23 35.85 -22.59 -3.24
N SER A 24 34.79 -23.36 -3.45
CA SER A 24 33.89 -23.31 -4.61
C SER A 24 32.40 -23.15 -4.22
N GLY A 25 32.12 -22.75 -2.97
CA GLY A 25 30.75 -22.55 -2.50
C GLY A 25 30.14 -21.25 -3.06
N THR A 26 29.12 -21.38 -3.90
CA THR A 26 28.21 -20.26 -4.19
C THR A 26 27.63 -19.76 -2.88
N LEU A 27 27.88 -18.49 -2.54
CA LEU A 27 27.23 -17.82 -1.43
C LEU A 27 25.73 -17.86 -1.71
N ASN A 28 24.99 -18.62 -0.90
CA ASN A 28 23.55 -18.44 -0.79
C ASN A 28 23.34 -17.08 -0.10
N ASP A 29 23.47 -16.00 -0.88
CA ASP A 29 23.10 -14.63 -0.52
C ASP A 29 21.56 -14.53 -0.50
N ALA A 30 20.89 -15.47 0.17
CA ALA A 30 19.50 -15.28 0.53
C ALA A 30 19.49 -14.07 1.48
N PRO A 31 18.86 -12.94 1.10
CA PRO A 31 18.85 -11.76 1.94
C PRO A 31 18.27 -12.13 3.30
N ALA A 32 18.99 -11.77 4.36
CA ALA A 32 18.50 -11.92 5.72
C ALA A 32 17.09 -11.32 5.81
N ALA A 33 16.16 -12.08 6.41
CA ALA A 33 14.77 -11.63 6.56
C ALA A 33 14.78 -10.24 7.21
N ALA A 34 14.15 -9.28 6.54
CA ALA A 34 14.06 -7.91 7.04
C ALA A 34 13.44 -7.94 8.45
N PRO A 35 13.96 -7.14 9.41
CA PRO A 35 13.40 -7.10 10.75
C PRO A 35 11.90 -6.80 10.69
N ALA A 36 11.11 -7.64 11.36
CA ALA A 36 9.67 -7.47 11.42
C ALA A 36 9.35 -6.06 11.91
N THR A 37 8.63 -5.29 11.09
CA THR A 37 8.31 -3.92 11.47
C THR A 37 7.39 -3.93 12.68
N ALA A 38 7.72 -3.11 13.69
CA ALA A 38 6.92 -3.00 14.90
C ALA A 38 5.46 -2.67 14.54
N PRO A 39 4.48 -3.34 15.17
CA PRO A 39 3.08 -3.10 14.88
C PRO A 39 2.71 -1.64 15.21
N PRO A 40 1.86 -1.00 14.38
CA PRO A 40 1.49 0.40 14.55
C PRO A 40 0.64 0.66 15.81
N SER A 41 0.27 -0.38 16.56
CA SER A 41 -0.53 -0.29 17.78
C SER A 41 0.10 0.56 18.89
N GLY A 42 1.44 0.70 18.91
CA GLY A 42 2.15 1.58 19.84
C GLY A 42 2.11 3.06 19.46
N VAL A 43 1.66 3.40 18.25
CA VAL A 43 1.60 4.79 17.77
C VAL A 43 0.34 5.48 18.31
N PRO A 44 0.45 6.68 18.92
CA PRO A 44 -0.72 7.43 19.36
C PRO A 44 -1.74 7.64 18.23
N PRO A 45 -3.06 7.49 18.48
CA PRO A 45 -4.07 7.52 17.42
C PRO A 45 -4.01 8.76 16.52
N LYS A 46 -3.77 9.94 17.10
CA LYS A 46 -3.66 11.20 16.35
C LYS A 46 -2.53 11.15 15.31
N GLN A 47 -1.36 10.67 15.70
CA GLN A 47 -0.19 10.56 14.82
C GLN A 47 -0.38 9.48 13.76
N LEU A 48 -1.00 8.35 14.14
CA LEU A 48 -1.39 7.30 13.22
C LEU A 48 -2.34 7.84 12.14
N TYR A 49 -3.40 8.55 12.53
CA TYR A 49 -4.38 9.07 11.59
C TYR A 49 -3.80 10.12 10.64
N GLN A 50 -2.92 11.00 11.13
CA GLN A 50 -2.20 11.95 10.27
C GLN A 50 -1.34 11.22 9.23
N THR A 51 -0.63 10.17 9.65
CA THR A 51 0.20 9.35 8.76
C THR A 51 -0.65 8.66 7.69
N VAL A 52 -1.77 8.05 8.09
CA VAL A 52 -2.70 7.38 7.18
C VAL A 52 -3.31 8.36 6.18
N LEU A 53 -3.78 9.52 6.62
CA LEU A 53 -4.37 10.52 5.72
C LEU A 53 -3.33 11.08 4.73
N LYS A 54 -2.07 11.24 5.14
CA LYS A 54 -0.97 11.59 4.23
C LYS A 54 -0.78 10.51 3.16
N ARG A 55 -0.80 9.23 3.54
CA ARG A 55 -0.61 8.10 2.63
C ARG A 55 -1.81 7.87 1.71
N TYR A 56 -3.01 8.13 2.19
CA TYR A 56 -4.22 8.18 1.36
C TYR A 56 -4.13 9.25 0.27
N ARG A 57 -3.66 10.47 0.61
CA ARG A 57 -3.45 11.53 -0.40
C ARG A 57 -2.39 11.13 -1.44
N ALA A 58 -1.29 10.52 -1.00
CA ALA A 58 -0.29 9.99 -1.93
C ALA A 58 -0.86 8.93 -2.89
N TYR A 59 -1.75 8.06 -2.41
CA TYR A 59 -2.50 7.13 -3.26
C TYR A 59 -3.37 7.87 -4.28
N GLN A 60 -4.14 8.88 -3.86
CA GLN A 60 -5.00 9.65 -4.78
C GLN A 60 -4.19 10.41 -5.85
N ASP A 61 -3.02 10.94 -5.48
CA ASP A 61 -2.13 11.62 -6.43
C ASP A 61 -1.51 10.66 -7.44
N ALA A 62 -1.03 9.50 -6.99
CA ALA A 62 -0.50 8.47 -7.87
C ALA A 62 -1.60 7.91 -8.79
N TYR A 63 -2.81 7.68 -8.26
CA TYR A 63 -3.97 7.26 -9.05
C TYR A 63 -4.26 8.25 -10.18
N ARG A 64 -4.33 9.56 -9.88
CA ARG A 64 -4.51 10.60 -10.91
C ARG A 64 -3.43 10.53 -11.98
N LYS A 65 -2.15 10.55 -11.59
CA LYS A 65 -1.02 10.49 -12.52
C LYS A 65 -1.06 9.26 -13.42
N ALA A 66 -1.40 8.11 -12.84
CA ALA A 66 -1.40 6.84 -13.56
C ALA A 66 -2.43 6.84 -14.71
N TYR A 67 -3.60 7.46 -14.53
CA TYR A 67 -4.60 7.63 -15.59
C TYR A 67 -4.25 8.75 -16.58
N GLU A 68 -3.60 9.82 -16.12
CA GLU A 68 -3.17 10.93 -16.98
C GLU A 68 -2.06 10.50 -17.96
N HIS A 69 -1.24 9.54 -17.55
CA HIS A 69 -0.08 9.06 -18.31
C HIS A 69 -0.21 7.63 -18.84
N ASN A 70 -1.29 6.90 -18.52
CA ASN A 70 -1.41 5.46 -18.75
C ASN A 70 -0.21 4.66 -18.23
N ASP A 71 0.28 5.01 -17.05
CA ASP A 71 1.44 4.38 -16.43
C ASP A 71 1.12 3.96 -14.99
N PRO A 72 0.91 2.66 -14.72
CA PRO A 72 0.60 2.16 -13.38
C PRO A 72 1.86 1.97 -12.50
N THR A 73 3.07 2.23 -13.00
CA THR A 73 4.33 1.83 -12.34
C THR A 73 4.46 2.37 -10.91
N GLU A 74 4.07 3.63 -10.66
CA GLU A 74 4.16 4.25 -9.33
C GLU A 74 3.11 3.71 -8.33
N LEU A 75 2.08 2.99 -8.79
CA LEU A 75 0.97 2.55 -7.94
C LEU A 75 1.42 1.52 -6.89
N ALA A 76 2.40 0.68 -7.18
CA ALA A 76 2.88 -0.34 -6.24
C ALA A 76 3.49 0.26 -4.96
N ALA A 77 3.92 1.53 -4.99
CA ALA A 77 4.42 2.25 -3.82
C ALA A 77 3.30 2.68 -2.86
N VAL A 78 2.05 2.71 -3.31
CA VAL A 78 0.90 3.31 -2.58
C VAL A 78 -0.34 2.43 -2.53
N ALA A 79 -0.40 1.35 -3.30
CA ALA A 79 -1.49 0.37 -3.31
C ALA A 79 -0.92 -1.06 -3.22
N VAL A 80 -1.75 -1.98 -2.74
CA VAL A 80 -1.47 -3.42 -2.68
C VAL A 80 -2.61 -4.21 -3.28
N ASP A 81 -2.38 -5.49 -3.55
CA ASP A 81 -3.40 -6.37 -4.09
C ASP A 81 -4.53 -6.66 -3.10
N PRO A 82 -5.76 -6.88 -3.59
CA PRO A 82 -6.15 -6.98 -5.03
C PRO A 82 -6.37 -5.63 -5.73
N LEU A 83 -6.40 -4.51 -4.98
CA LEU A 83 -6.69 -3.19 -5.53
C LEU A 83 -5.65 -2.74 -6.58
N LEU A 84 -4.37 -3.00 -6.33
CA LEU A 84 -3.30 -2.67 -7.28
C LEU A 84 -3.54 -3.35 -8.64
N ALA A 85 -3.74 -4.67 -8.65
CA ALA A 85 -4.06 -5.41 -9.88
C ALA A 85 -5.33 -4.87 -10.59
N GLU A 86 -6.37 -4.52 -9.85
CA GLU A 86 -7.60 -3.97 -10.42
C GLU A 86 -7.36 -2.66 -11.17
N ILE A 87 -6.70 -1.70 -10.52
CA ILE A 87 -6.41 -0.39 -11.11
C ILE A 87 -5.47 -0.53 -12.31
N THR A 88 -4.42 -1.35 -12.19
CA THR A 88 -3.49 -1.61 -13.29
C THR A 88 -4.21 -2.17 -14.52
N ARG A 89 -5.13 -3.13 -14.33
CA ARG A 89 -5.92 -3.68 -15.46
C ARG A 89 -6.79 -2.61 -16.13
N ASP A 90 -7.43 -1.72 -15.36
CA ASP A 90 -8.27 -0.67 -15.93
C ASP A 90 -7.44 0.37 -16.71
N ILE A 91 -6.26 0.71 -16.21
CA ILE A 91 -5.30 1.60 -16.90
C ILE A 91 -4.83 0.96 -18.20
N GLU A 92 -4.40 -0.29 -18.18
CA GLU A 92 -3.95 -0.99 -19.40
C GLU A 92 -5.09 -1.17 -20.41
N ALA A 93 -6.33 -1.42 -19.95
CA ALA A 93 -7.50 -1.45 -20.82
C ALA A 93 -7.83 -0.09 -21.44
N THR A 94 -7.58 1.01 -20.72
CA THR A 94 -7.72 2.38 -21.23
C THR A 94 -6.63 2.69 -22.26
N LYS A 95 -5.39 2.32 -21.96
CA LYS A 95 -4.23 2.46 -22.85
C LYS A 95 -4.41 1.69 -24.16
N ALA A 96 -4.92 0.45 -24.10
CA ALA A 96 -5.18 -0.38 -25.27
C ALA A 96 -6.21 0.24 -26.24
N LYS A 97 -7.09 1.12 -25.73
CA LYS A 97 -8.05 1.88 -26.55
C LYS A 97 -7.43 3.14 -27.18
N GLY A 98 -6.17 3.46 -26.88
CA GLY A 98 -5.53 4.70 -27.30
C GLY A 98 -6.13 5.92 -26.61
N HIS A 99 -6.58 5.78 -25.36
CA HIS A 99 -7.21 6.85 -24.59
C HIS A 99 -6.37 7.19 -23.34
N VAL A 100 -6.42 8.43 -22.86
CA VAL A 100 -6.02 8.82 -21.49
C VAL A 100 -7.15 9.53 -20.79
N TRP A 101 -7.19 9.44 -19.47
CA TRP A 101 -8.15 10.17 -18.64
C TRP A 101 -7.46 11.30 -17.90
N ARG A 102 -8.06 12.49 -17.95
CA ARG A 102 -7.63 13.63 -17.14
C ARG A 102 -8.81 14.11 -16.33
N PHE A 103 -8.64 14.19 -15.02
CA PHE A 103 -9.72 14.57 -14.12
C PHE A 103 -9.19 15.39 -12.95
N THR A 104 -10.04 16.26 -12.43
CA THR A 104 -9.73 17.08 -11.26
C THR A 104 -10.66 16.70 -10.12
N ASN A 105 -10.09 16.16 -9.05
CA ASN A 105 -10.82 15.78 -7.85
C ASN A 105 -10.52 16.73 -6.70
N THR A 106 -11.51 16.95 -5.86
CA THR A 106 -11.36 17.56 -4.53
C THR A 106 -11.70 16.53 -3.48
N PHE A 107 -11.01 16.62 -2.34
CA PHE A 107 -10.99 15.59 -1.31
C PHE A 107 -11.21 16.20 0.08
N ASN A 108 -11.97 15.53 0.93
CA ASN A 108 -12.14 15.83 2.35
C ASN A 108 -12.08 14.54 3.20
N PRO A 109 -10.92 13.84 3.21
CA PRO A 109 -10.83 12.53 3.82
C PRO A 109 -10.76 12.63 5.34
N ARG A 110 -11.44 11.69 6.01
CA ARG A 110 -11.36 11.49 7.45
C ARG A 110 -11.26 10.02 7.79
N VAL A 111 -10.56 9.70 8.87
CA VAL A 111 -10.57 8.35 9.44
C VAL A 111 -11.88 8.14 10.19
N TYR A 112 -12.57 7.03 9.95
CA TYR A 112 -13.81 6.70 10.66
C TYR A 112 -13.70 5.43 11.52
N ALA A 113 -12.70 4.59 11.27
CA ALA A 113 -12.46 3.37 12.05
C ALA A 113 -11.01 2.88 11.89
N ARG A 114 -10.62 1.92 12.73
CA ARG A 114 -9.40 1.12 12.59
C ARG A 114 -9.62 -0.31 13.13
N SER A 115 -8.79 -1.26 12.72
CA SER A 115 -8.76 -2.60 13.31
C SER A 115 -8.19 -2.57 14.73
N THR A 116 -8.48 -3.61 15.52
CA THR A 116 -8.01 -3.74 16.92
C THR A 116 -6.49 -3.70 17.05
N ASP A 117 -5.78 -4.36 16.14
CA ASP A 117 -4.31 -4.37 16.05
C ASP A 117 -3.74 -3.10 15.38
N SER A 118 -4.60 -2.18 14.95
CA SER A 118 -4.26 -0.97 14.22
C SER A 118 -3.50 -1.20 12.90
N THR A 119 -3.51 -2.40 12.31
CA THR A 119 -2.87 -2.67 11.01
C THR A 119 -3.73 -2.25 9.81
N LYS A 120 -5.02 -1.98 10.04
CA LYS A 120 -5.95 -1.43 9.04
C LYS A 120 -6.59 -0.17 9.58
N VAL A 121 -6.64 0.87 8.74
CA VAL A 121 -7.33 2.12 9.04
C VAL A 121 -8.27 2.44 7.88
N TYR A 122 -9.50 2.80 8.24
CA TYR A 122 -10.58 3.01 7.28
C TYR A 122 -10.82 4.50 7.10
N VAL A 123 -10.64 4.97 5.87
CA VAL A 123 -10.83 6.35 5.44
C VAL A 123 -12.15 6.47 4.70
N ILE A 124 -12.92 7.50 5.02
CA ILE A 124 -14.10 7.92 4.27
C ILE A 124 -13.82 9.29 3.67
N ASP A 125 -14.14 9.46 2.40
CA ASP A 125 -13.96 10.70 1.66
C ASP A 125 -15.17 10.97 0.77
N CYS A 126 -15.58 12.24 0.65
CA CYS A 126 -16.48 12.68 -0.41
C CYS A 126 -15.61 13.15 -1.58
N VAL A 127 -15.35 12.24 -2.52
CA VAL A 127 -14.54 12.57 -3.69
C VAL A 127 -15.44 13.30 -4.67
N ARG A 128 -15.17 14.59 -4.87
CA ARG A 128 -15.88 15.41 -5.87
C ARG A 128 -15.00 15.58 -7.09
N THR A 129 -15.39 14.94 -8.19
CA THR A 129 -14.81 15.18 -9.51
C THR A 129 -15.44 16.45 -10.07
N LEU A 130 -14.61 17.48 -10.29
CA LEU A 130 -15.06 18.74 -10.89
C LEU A 130 -15.34 18.55 -12.37
N ALA A 131 -14.40 17.90 -13.07
CA ALA A 131 -14.53 17.47 -14.44
C ALA A 131 -13.62 16.26 -14.69
N GLY A 132 -14.03 15.42 -15.64
CA GLY A 132 -13.23 14.29 -16.12
C GLY A 132 -13.42 14.14 -17.62
N TYR A 133 -12.31 14.08 -18.36
CA TYR A 133 -12.30 14.03 -19.81
C TYR A 133 -11.43 12.89 -20.31
N ARG A 134 -11.87 12.27 -21.40
CA ARG A 134 -11.05 11.30 -22.16
C ARG A 134 -10.45 11.99 -23.36
N PHE A 135 -9.19 11.70 -23.63
CA PHE A 135 -8.47 12.20 -24.80
C PHE A 135 -7.90 11.06 -25.62
N SER A 136 -7.88 11.20 -26.94
CA SER A 136 -7.14 10.33 -27.83
C SER A 136 -5.64 10.51 -27.60
N THR A 137 -4.89 9.43 -27.40
CA THR A 137 -3.42 9.47 -27.31
C THR A 137 -2.77 9.72 -28.66
N THR A 138 -3.49 9.51 -29.76
CA THR A 138 -2.99 9.70 -31.13
C THR A 138 -3.15 11.15 -31.59
N THR A 139 -4.33 11.74 -31.38
CA THR A 139 -4.64 13.11 -31.87
C THR A 139 -4.54 14.17 -30.79
N GLY A 140 -4.56 13.78 -29.51
CA GLY A 140 -4.64 14.72 -28.38
C GLY A 140 -6.01 15.37 -28.20
N GLU A 141 -6.98 15.07 -29.06
CA GLU A 141 -8.32 15.64 -29.01
C GLU A 141 -9.15 15.03 -27.89
N ARG A 142 -10.03 15.83 -27.29
CA ARG A 142 -11.03 15.36 -26.35
C ARG A 142 -12.08 14.56 -27.11
N ILE A 143 -12.31 13.32 -26.68
CA ILE A 143 -13.26 12.41 -27.31
C ILE A 143 -14.51 12.15 -26.46
N ASP A 144 -14.43 12.40 -25.15
CA ASP A 144 -15.54 12.16 -24.23
C ASP A 144 -15.34 12.90 -22.88
N GLY A 145 -16.33 12.78 -21.99
CA GLY A 145 -16.32 13.25 -20.62
C GLY A 145 -17.14 14.52 -20.43
N GLY A 146 -17.04 15.12 -19.25
CA GLY A 146 -17.93 16.20 -18.85
C GLY A 146 -17.71 16.65 -17.41
N PRO A 147 -18.69 17.41 -16.88
CA PRO A 147 -18.80 17.66 -15.44
C PRO A 147 -18.80 16.35 -14.67
N GLY A 148 -18.11 16.32 -13.54
CA GLY A 148 -18.13 15.18 -12.64
C GLY A 148 -19.27 15.24 -11.63
N GLY A 149 -19.29 14.24 -10.74
CA GLY A 149 -20.18 14.17 -9.60
C GLY A 149 -19.40 14.07 -8.29
N ALA A 150 -20.12 13.93 -7.19
CA ALA A 150 -19.55 13.69 -5.88
C ALA A 150 -20.12 12.40 -5.29
N PHE A 151 -19.22 11.53 -4.84
CA PHE A 151 -19.56 10.22 -4.30
C PHE A 151 -18.73 9.93 -3.06
N VAL A 152 -19.34 9.21 -2.11
CA VAL A 152 -18.62 8.71 -0.95
C VAL A 152 -17.71 7.58 -1.40
N HIS A 153 -16.43 7.66 -1.03
CA HIS A 153 -15.46 6.60 -1.16
C HIS A 153 -15.05 6.10 0.23
N ARG A 154 -15.04 4.77 0.41
CA ARG A 154 -14.49 4.11 1.59
C ARG A 154 -13.24 3.36 1.19
N THR A 155 -12.10 3.77 1.71
CA THR A 155 -10.80 3.20 1.38
C THR A 155 -10.16 2.58 2.62
N THR A 156 -9.73 1.34 2.50
CA THR A 156 -8.94 0.66 3.54
C THR A 156 -7.47 0.90 3.27
N LEU A 157 -6.78 1.52 4.20
CA LEU A 157 -5.33 1.61 4.22
C LEU A 157 -4.82 0.46 5.11
N GLN A 158 -3.90 -0.32 4.59
CA GLN A 158 -3.28 -1.45 5.29
C GLN A 158 -1.80 -1.16 5.50
N TYR A 159 -1.32 -1.50 6.70
CA TYR A 159 0.08 -1.47 7.05
C TYR A 159 0.76 -2.78 6.63
N GLY A 160 1.87 -2.67 5.92
CA GLY A 160 2.71 -3.79 5.50
C GLY A 160 4.07 -3.27 5.07
N ASP A 161 5.13 -4.05 5.28
CA ASP A 161 6.50 -3.69 4.90
C ASP A 161 6.92 -2.29 5.39
N GLY A 162 6.49 -1.94 6.61
CA GLY A 162 6.77 -0.66 7.24
C GLY A 162 6.04 0.56 6.70
N THR A 163 5.08 0.39 5.77
CA THR A 163 4.38 1.50 5.13
C THR A 163 2.87 1.27 5.03
N TRP A 164 2.12 2.37 4.86
CA TRP A 164 0.68 2.32 4.62
C TRP A 164 0.39 2.40 3.12
N LYS A 165 -0.44 1.49 2.63
CA LYS A 165 -0.88 1.41 1.23
C LYS A 165 -2.38 1.15 1.16
N ALA A 166 -3.03 1.62 0.10
CA ALA A 166 -4.44 1.33 -0.17
C ALA A 166 -4.61 -0.13 -0.57
N ALA A 167 -5.44 -0.87 0.15
CA ALA A 167 -5.69 -2.29 -0.07
C ALA A 167 -7.06 -2.58 -0.69
N ALA A 168 -8.02 -1.68 -0.47
CA ALA A 168 -9.36 -1.77 -1.04
C ALA A 168 -10.00 -0.39 -1.08
N THR A 169 -10.85 -0.15 -2.07
CA THR A 169 -11.68 1.05 -2.16
C THR A 169 -13.05 0.69 -2.70
N VAL A 170 -14.09 1.36 -2.20
CA VAL A 170 -15.46 1.18 -2.67
C VAL A 170 -16.06 2.56 -2.91
N ARG A 171 -16.72 2.74 -4.06
CA ARG A 171 -17.60 3.88 -4.30
C ARG A 171 -19.00 3.54 -3.79
N ASP A 172 -19.58 4.44 -3.03
CA ASP A 172 -20.89 4.30 -2.40
C ASP A 172 -21.87 5.33 -2.99
N LYS A 173 -22.89 5.71 -2.22
CA LYS A 173 -23.87 6.73 -2.57
C LYS A 173 -23.26 8.12 -2.86
N PRO A 174 -24.01 8.99 -3.54
CA PRO A 174 -23.66 10.39 -3.68
C PRO A 174 -23.44 11.12 -2.35
N CYS A 175 -22.61 12.15 -2.42
CA CYS A 175 -22.43 13.22 -1.44
C CYS A 175 -22.24 14.54 -2.23
#